data_AF-A0A2N3F2G3-F1
#
_entry.id   AF-A0A2N3F2G3-F1
#
_cell.length_a   1.000
_cell.length_b   1.000
_cell.length_c   1.000
_cell.angle_alpha   90.00
_cell.angle_beta   90.00
_cell.angle_gamma   90.00
#
_symmetry.space_group_name_H-M   'P 1'
#
loop_
_entity.id
_entity.type
_entity.pdbx_description
1 polymer ?
#
loop_
_entity_poly.entity_id
_entity_poly.type
_entity_poly.pdbx_seq_one_letter_code
_entity_poly.pdbx_strand_id
1 'polypeptide(L)'
;MKIGARTMAPTPTREDKFTFGLWTIGWNAQDPFGPATRGPVDAITALHKLSELGAYGMTFHDDDLFPFGCSDADRRAAIDALKKACDETGMVIPMITTNTFSHPVFK
;
A
#
# COMPACT_ATOMS: atom_id res chain seq x y z
N MET A 1 12.11 -38.53 25.27
CA MET A 1 12.31 -37.51 24.22
C MET A 1 11.14 -36.53 24.31
N LYS A 2 11.31 -35.36 24.95
CA LYS A 2 10.25 -34.35 25.09
C LYS A 2 10.26 -33.49 23.83
N ILE A 3 9.21 -33.59 23.02
CA ILE A 3 8.99 -32.70 21.87
C ILE A 3 8.67 -31.34 22.49
N GLY A 4 9.59 -30.38 22.38
CA GLY A 4 9.40 -29.03 22.92
C GLY A 4 8.16 -28.37 22.32
N ALA A 5 7.38 -27.68 23.16
CA ALA A 5 6.19 -26.95 22.73
C ALA A 5 6.55 -26.00 21.58
N ARG A 6 5.82 -26.12 20.48
CA ARG A 6 5.96 -25.23 19.32
C ARG A 6 5.53 -23.84 19.76
N THR A 7 6.46 -22.91 19.89
CA THR A 7 6.14 -21.50 20.18
C THR A 7 5.24 -21.00 19.05
N MET A 8 4.04 -20.51 19.37
CA MET A 8 3.23 -19.83 18.35
C MET A 8 3.98 -18.60 17.87
N ALA A 9 3.95 -18.36 16.55
CA ALA A 9 4.51 -17.15 15.97
C ALA A 9 3.79 -15.92 16.56
N PRO A 10 4.50 -14.83 16.87
CA PRO A 10 3.87 -13.60 17.34
C PRO A 10 2.92 -13.04 16.28
N THR A 11 1.79 -12.48 16.73
CA THR A 11 0.85 -11.76 15.85
C THR A 11 1.22 -10.27 15.85
N PRO A 12 1.38 -9.63 14.69
CA PRO A 12 1.75 -8.21 14.64
C PRO A 12 0.66 -7.33 15.22
N THR A 13 1.10 -6.23 15.85
CA THR A 13 0.25 -5.16 16.37
C THR A 13 0.71 -3.82 15.81
N ARG A 14 -0.12 -2.79 15.94
CA ARG A 14 0.24 -1.42 15.52
C ARG A 14 1.46 -0.87 16.28
N GLU A 15 1.76 -1.38 17.48
CA GLU A 15 2.92 -0.96 18.28
C GLU A 15 4.25 -1.37 17.63
N ASP A 16 4.24 -2.41 16.79
CA ASP A 16 5.41 -2.89 16.05
C ASP A 16 5.78 -1.99 14.87
N LYS A 17 4.90 -1.05 14.49
CA LYS A 17 5.12 -0.05 13.44
C LYS A 17 5.45 -0.62 12.06
N PHE A 18 4.93 -1.80 11.73
CA PHE A 18 5.05 -2.33 10.38
C PHE A 18 4.26 -1.50 9.37
N THR A 19 4.92 -1.10 8.28
CA THR A 19 4.33 -0.29 7.22
C THR A 19 4.67 -0.87 5.86
N PHE A 20 3.76 -0.72 4.89
CA PHE A 20 3.94 -1.24 3.53
C PHE A 20 3.67 -0.16 2.50
N GLY A 21 4.50 -0.11 1.45
CA GLY A 21 4.20 0.72 0.28
C GLY A 21 3.07 0.11 -0.53
N LEU A 22 2.15 0.95 -1.02
CA LEU A 22 1.05 0.53 -1.91
C LEU A 22 1.58 -0.23 -3.13
N TRP A 23 2.72 0.21 -3.68
CA TRP A 23 3.42 -0.44 -4.79
C TRP A 23 3.92 -1.87 -4.48
N THR A 24 3.99 -2.30 -3.22
CA THR A 24 4.45 -3.64 -2.86
C THR A 24 3.33 -4.66 -3.03
N ILE A 25 2.26 -4.52 -2.24
CA ILE A 25 1.08 -5.40 -2.30
C ILE A 25 0.23 -5.15 -3.55
N GLY A 26 0.32 -3.96 -4.15
CA GLY A 26 -0.35 -3.58 -5.38
C GLY A 26 0.41 -3.94 -6.65
N TRP A 27 1.62 -4.50 -6.56
CA TRP A 27 2.38 -4.87 -7.75
C TRP A 27 1.61 -5.92 -8.58
N ASN A 28 1.32 -5.60 -9.84
CA ASN A 28 0.59 -6.47 -10.76
C ASN A 28 1.44 -7.62 -11.34
N ALA A 29 2.72 -7.69 -10.98
CA ALA A 29 3.70 -8.66 -11.49
C ALA A 29 4.09 -8.52 -12.97
N GLN A 30 3.92 -7.34 -13.56
CA GLN A 30 4.59 -7.09 -14.83
C GLN A 30 6.10 -7.00 -14.60
N ASP A 31 6.86 -7.72 -15.42
CA ASP A 31 8.31 -7.74 -15.41
C ASP A 31 8.84 -7.52 -16.85
N PRO A 32 10.17 -7.45 -17.07
CA PRO A 32 10.73 -7.20 -18.40
C PRO A 32 10.43 -8.28 -19.46
N PHE A 33 9.98 -9.46 -19.05
CA PHE A 33 9.84 -10.65 -19.89
C PHE A 33 8.39 -11.14 -20.00
N GLY A 34 7.46 -10.58 -19.24
CA GLY A 34 6.08 -11.05 -19.22
C GLY A 34 5.05 -9.99 -18.82
N PRO A 35 3.79 -10.19 -19.23
CA PRO A 35 2.69 -9.31 -18.84
C PRO A 35 2.33 -9.50 -17.35
N ALA A 36 1.54 -8.55 -16.83
CA ALA A 36 0.96 -8.65 -15.50
C ALA A 36 0.18 -9.95 -15.30
N THR A 37 0.25 -10.51 -14.09
CA THR A 37 -0.45 -11.74 -13.68
C THR A 37 -1.52 -11.50 -12.63
N ARG A 38 -1.61 -10.28 -12.09
CA ARG A 38 -2.63 -9.85 -11.12
C ARG A 38 -3.37 -8.61 -11.62
N GLY A 39 -4.62 -8.46 -11.20
CA GLY A 39 -5.39 -7.23 -11.43
C GLY A 39 -4.87 -6.05 -10.60
N PRO A 40 -5.26 -4.81 -10.94
CA PRO A 40 -4.94 -3.64 -10.12
C PRO A 40 -5.58 -3.76 -8.74
N VAL A 41 -4.89 -3.22 -7.72
CA VAL A 41 -5.39 -3.14 -6.36
C VAL A 41 -5.75 -1.69 -6.06
N ASP A 42 -7.01 -1.47 -5.65
CA ASP A 42 -7.48 -0.16 -5.19
C ASP A 42 -6.83 0.23 -3.85
N ALA A 43 -6.40 1.50 -3.73
CA ALA A 43 -5.65 2.00 -2.58
C ALA A 43 -6.43 1.89 -1.27
N ILE A 44 -7.75 2.10 -1.30
CA ILE A 44 -8.61 2.04 -0.12
C ILE A 44 -8.77 0.59 0.33
N THR A 45 -9.00 -0.31 -0.62
CA THR A 45 -9.05 -1.75 -0.39
C THR A 45 -7.73 -2.25 0.22
N ALA A 46 -6.59 -1.82 -0.31
CA ALA A 46 -5.27 -2.14 0.23
C ALA A 46 -5.11 -1.66 1.68
N LEU A 47 -5.50 -0.43 1.99
CA LEU A 47 -5.38 0.14 3.33
C LEU A 47 -6.24 -0.62 4.35
N HIS A 48 -7.50 -0.93 4.03
CA HIS A 48 -8.35 -1.75 4.92
C HIS A 48 -7.76 -3.15 5.13
N LYS A 49 -7.25 -3.80 4.08
CA LYS A 49 -6.64 -5.12 4.21
C LYS A 49 -5.36 -5.10 5.05
N LEU A 50 -4.49 -4.12 4.88
CA LEU A 50 -3.32 -3.95 5.75
C LEU A 50 -3.71 -3.70 7.20
N SER A 51 -4.76 -2.91 7.44
CA SER A 51 -5.31 -2.68 8.77
C SER A 51 -5.81 -3.98 9.42
N GLU A 52 -6.56 -4.81 8.70
CA GLU A 52 -7.03 -6.12 9.16
C GLU A 52 -5.87 -7.05 9.57
N LEU A 53 -4.70 -6.90 8.94
CA LEU A 53 -3.49 -7.67 9.19
C LEU A 53 -2.61 -7.11 10.32
N GLY A 54 -3.03 -6.02 10.97
CA GLY A 54 -2.30 -5.43 12.10
C GLY A 54 -1.19 -4.45 11.70
N ALA A 55 -1.13 -4.03 10.43
CA ALA A 55 -0.19 -3.01 10.00
C ALA A 55 -0.44 -1.67 10.73
N TYR A 56 0.63 -0.90 10.94
CA TYR A 56 0.57 0.43 11.51
C TYR A 56 0.21 1.49 10.47
N GLY A 57 0.75 1.37 9.26
CA GLY A 57 0.58 2.38 8.22
C GLY A 57 0.87 1.90 6.80
N MET A 58 0.57 2.78 5.85
CA MET A 58 0.82 2.57 4.42
C MET A 58 1.61 3.75 3.85
N THR A 59 2.45 3.50 2.85
CA THR A 59 3.20 4.54 2.12
C THR A 59 2.87 4.46 0.63
N PHE A 60 3.13 5.50 -0.14
CA PHE A 60 2.84 5.52 -1.59
C PHE A 60 3.70 6.56 -2.33
N HIS A 61 3.86 6.35 -3.64
CA HIS A 61 4.19 7.42 -4.58
C HIS A 61 2.91 8.18 -4.95
N ASP A 62 3.04 9.43 -5.38
CA ASP A 62 1.97 10.19 -6.03
C ASP A 62 1.20 9.35 -7.07
N ASP A 63 1.91 8.79 -8.06
CA ASP A 63 1.31 8.02 -9.16
C ASP A 63 0.71 6.67 -8.74
N ASP A 64 0.94 6.21 -7.50
CA ASP A 64 0.28 5.01 -6.95
C ASP A 64 -1.15 5.32 -6.47
N LEU A 65 -1.38 6.53 -5.94
CA LEU A 65 -2.66 6.90 -5.33
C LEU A 65 -3.68 7.41 -6.36
N PHE A 66 -3.19 8.13 -7.37
CA PHE A 66 -4.01 8.63 -8.47
C PHE A 66 -3.20 8.60 -9.78
N PRO A 67 -3.85 8.42 -10.95
CA PRO A 67 -3.12 8.34 -12.21
C PRO A 67 -2.35 9.62 -12.56
N PHE A 68 -1.16 9.46 -13.14
CA PHE A 68 -0.40 10.57 -13.74
C PHE A 68 -1.28 11.39 -14.69
N GLY A 69 -1.33 12.71 -14.51
CA GLY A 69 -2.12 13.62 -15.34
C GLY A 69 -3.63 13.56 -15.13
N CYS A 70 -4.12 12.92 -14.06
CA CYS A 70 -5.54 12.97 -13.69
C CYS A 70 -6.02 14.41 -13.43
N SER A 71 -7.35 14.61 -13.47
CA SER A 71 -7.92 15.92 -13.17
C SER A 71 -7.73 16.29 -11.70
N ASP A 72 -7.74 17.59 -11.40
CA ASP A 72 -7.70 18.08 -10.02
C ASP A 72 -8.86 17.55 -9.16
N ALA A 73 -10.01 17.29 -9.79
CA ALA A 73 -11.18 16.68 -9.13
C ALA A 73 -10.92 15.21 -8.77
N ASP A 74 -10.36 14.42 -9.69
CA ASP A 74 -10.03 13.01 -9.44
C ASP A 74 -8.92 12.89 -8.38
N ARG A 75 -7.88 13.73 -8.46
CA ARG A 75 -6.83 13.83 -7.45
C ARG A 75 -7.42 14.12 -6.08
N ARG A 76 -8.31 15.12 -5.98
CA ARG A 76 -8.96 15.48 -4.71
C ARG A 76 -9.80 14.31 -4.16
N ALA A 77 -10.59 13.66 -5.02
CA ALA A 77 -11.42 12.53 -4.63
C ALA A 77 -10.58 11.37 -4.07
N ALA A 78 -9.46 11.02 -4.70
CA ALA A 78 -8.56 9.97 -4.22
C ALA A 78 -7.94 10.31 -2.85
N ILE A 79 -7.49 11.56 -2.66
CA ILE A 79 -6.94 12.03 -1.38
C ILE A 79 -7.99 12.00 -0.27
N ASP A 80 -9.21 12.48 -0.55
CA ASP A 80 -10.28 12.51 0.44
C ASP A 80 -10.74 11.10 0.83
N ALA A 81 -10.81 10.18 -0.14
CA ALA A 81 -11.07 8.77 0.12
C ALA A 81 -9.99 8.13 1.01
N LEU A 82 -8.71 8.40 0.72
CA LEU A 82 -7.60 7.88 1.53
C LEU A 82 -7.65 8.38 2.97
N LYS A 83 -7.88 9.69 3.16
CA LYS A 83 -8.00 10.29 4.49
C LYS A 83 -9.15 9.67 5.27
N LYS A 84 -10.31 9.53 4.65
CA LYS A 84 -11.47 8.87 5.26
C LYS A 84 -11.14 7.44 5.68
N ALA A 85 -10.47 6.67 4.84
CA ALA A 85 -10.07 5.30 5.18
C ALA A 85 -9.04 5.24 6.32
N CYS A 86 -8.13 6.22 6.42
CA CYS A 86 -7.23 6.35 7.56
C CYS A 86 -8.02 6.62 8.85
N ASP A 87 -9.00 7.53 8.81
CA ASP A 87 -9.87 7.85 9.97
C ASP A 87 -10.69 6.63 10.41
N GLU A 88 -11.22 5.85 9.47
CA GLU A 88 -12.02 4.64 9.77
C GLU A 88 -11.19 3.49 10.37
N THR A 89 -9.91 3.38 10.00
CA THR A 89 -9.06 2.23 10.37
C THR A 89 -8.06 2.52 11.48
N GLY A 90 -7.73 3.80 11.70
CA GLY A 90 -6.60 4.21 12.53
C GLY A 90 -5.23 3.94 11.89
N MET A 91 -5.17 3.62 10.59
CA MET A 91 -3.93 3.56 9.83
C MET A 91 -3.34 4.95 9.64
N VAL A 92 -2.00 5.05 9.68
CA VAL A 92 -1.30 6.30 9.35
C VAL A 92 -0.59 6.21 8.01
N ILE A 93 -0.24 7.38 7.45
CA ILE A 93 0.66 7.51 6.31
C ILE A 93 1.97 8.14 6.80
N PRO A 94 2.97 7.35 7.23
CA PRO A 94 4.16 7.88 7.90
C PRO A 94 5.22 8.40 6.92
N MET A 95 5.10 8.08 5.63
CA MET A 95 6.00 8.51 4.57
C MET A 95 5.26 8.52 3.23
N ILE A 96 5.61 9.51 2.39
CA ILE A 96 5.23 9.57 0.98
C ILE A 96 6.48 9.85 0.15
N THR A 97 6.46 9.48 -1.12
CA THR A 97 7.55 9.70 -2.07
C THR A 97 6.99 10.10 -3.44
N THR A 98 7.85 10.35 -4.43
CA THR A 98 7.48 10.84 -5.77
C THR A 98 7.97 9.86 -6.83
N ASN A 99 7.11 9.50 -7.79
CA ASN A 99 7.50 8.67 -8.92
C ASN A 99 8.20 9.52 -9.99
N THR A 100 9.52 9.60 -9.92
CA THR A 100 10.36 10.30 -10.91
C THR A 100 11.12 9.33 -11.81
N PHE A 101 10.51 8.18 -12.13
CA PHE A 101 11.19 7.10 -12.88
C PHE A 101 10.32 6.38 -13.91
N SER A 102 8.99 6.32 -13.73
CA SER A 102 8.12 5.56 -14.65
C SER A 102 7.82 6.27 -15.96
N HIS A 103 7.53 7.57 -15.93
CA HIS A 103 7.16 8.31 -17.14
C HIS A 103 8.36 8.48 -18.08
N PRO A 104 8.23 8.32 -19.42
CA PRO A 104 9.35 8.40 -20.37
C PRO A 104 10.12 9.73 -20.41
N VAL A 105 9.63 10.78 -19.73
CA VAL A 105 10.34 12.05 -19.56
C VAL A 105 11.56 11.93 -18.64
N PHE A 106 11.59 10.91 -17.78
CA PHE A 106 12.64 10.68 -16.77
C PHE A 106 13.71 9.66 -17.19
N LYS A 107 13.77 9.30 -18.48
CA LYS A 107 14.81 8.40 -19.02
C LYS A 107 16.18 9.06 -19.13
#